data_AF-A0A7C2L4V5-F1
#
_entry.id   AF-A0A7C2L4V5-F1
#
_cell.length_a   1.000
_cell.length_b   1.000
_cell.length_c   1.000
_cell.angle_alpha   90.00
_cell.angle_beta   90.00
_cell.angle_gamma   90.00
#
_symmetry.space_group_name_H-M   'P 1'
#
loop_
_entity.id
_entity.type
_entity.pdbx_description
1 polymer ?
#
loop_
_entity_poly.entity_id
_entity_poly.type
_entity_poly.pdbx_seq_one_letter_code
_entity_poly.pdbx_strand_id
1 'polypeptide(L)'
;MAGAQVFFGVGTQLSTSYDAPTLGGVYKLVEEEVDGRTLYKIKLSTEKATYPGRKQVWRRTDAEGRFLSDVITLADEPPPPDAFPLLEEIMRGGRLVTSLPTLEEIRERTVENVRRLPEAYRRLRDAAEYPVSRSERLEELRQQVIAELQGV
;
A
#
# COMPACT_ATOMS: atom_id res chain seq x y z
N MET A 1 -3.51 42.92 22.43
CA MET A 1 -4.85 42.49 21.99
C MET A 1 -4.78 41.01 21.67
N ALA A 2 -5.34 40.16 22.54
CA ALA A 2 -5.41 38.72 22.28
C ALA A 2 -6.44 38.47 21.18
N GLY A 3 -6.04 37.80 20.09
CA GLY A 3 -6.93 37.48 18.97
C GLY A 3 -8.05 36.53 19.40
N ALA A 4 -9.25 36.74 18.87
CA ALA A 4 -10.40 35.87 19.14
C ALA A 4 -10.13 34.45 18.65
N GLN A 5 -10.60 33.46 19.42
CA GLN A 5 -10.48 32.04 19.07
C GLN A 5 -11.46 31.73 17.93
N VAL A 6 -10.94 31.29 16.78
CA VAL A 6 -11.73 30.95 15.59
C VAL A 6 -11.84 29.44 15.46
N PHE A 7 -13.04 28.94 15.17
CA PHE A 7 -13.31 27.53 14.86
C PHE A 7 -13.66 27.38 13.37
N PHE A 8 -13.24 26.29 12.75
CA PHE A 8 -13.57 25.95 11.38
C PHE A 8 -14.58 24.81 11.33
N GLY A 9 -15.75 25.05 10.75
CA GLY A 9 -16.73 24.02 10.42
C GLY A 9 -16.69 23.75 8.91
N VAL A 10 -16.35 22.52 8.51
CA VAL A 10 -16.28 22.13 7.09
C VAL A 10 -17.31 21.03 6.83
N GLY A 11 -18.28 21.32 5.98
CA GLY A 11 -19.38 20.40 5.63
C GLY A 11 -19.12 19.65 4.34
N THR A 12 -19.90 19.99 3.30
CA THR A 12 -19.98 19.28 2.02
C THR A 12 -18.63 18.98 1.38
N GLN A 13 -17.71 19.95 1.34
CA GLN A 13 -16.41 19.77 0.70
C GLN A 13 -15.59 18.64 1.32
N LEU A 14 -15.62 18.50 2.65
CA LEU A 14 -14.92 17.43 3.36
C LEU A 14 -15.65 16.10 3.19
N SER A 15 -16.98 16.08 3.38
CA SER A 15 -17.76 14.83 3.39
C SER A 15 -17.83 14.15 2.03
N THR A 16 -17.80 14.91 0.93
CA THR A 16 -17.92 14.36 -0.42
C THR A 16 -16.59 14.29 -1.17
N SER A 17 -15.49 14.77 -0.59
CA SER A 17 -14.22 14.97 -1.31
C SER A 17 -14.47 15.67 -2.65
N TYR A 18 -15.12 16.85 -2.61
CA TYR A 18 -15.76 17.47 -3.77
C TYR A 18 -14.87 17.61 -5.02
N ASP A 19 -13.59 17.86 -4.82
CA ASP A 19 -12.56 18.00 -5.86
C ASP A 19 -12.02 16.67 -6.39
N ALA A 20 -12.14 15.58 -5.63
CA ALA A 20 -11.74 14.23 -6.00
C ALA A 20 -12.69 13.17 -5.37
N PRO A 21 -13.94 13.06 -5.85
CA PRO A 21 -15.01 12.30 -5.16
C PRO A 21 -14.87 10.77 -5.29
N THR A 22 -13.85 10.29 -6.01
CA THR A 22 -13.61 8.87 -6.24
C THR A 22 -12.19 8.49 -5.85
N LEU A 23 -12.06 7.28 -5.29
CA LEU A 23 -10.77 6.64 -5.09
C LEU A 23 -10.55 5.63 -6.22
N GLY A 24 -9.37 5.64 -6.83
CA GLY A 24 -8.98 4.74 -7.93
C GLY A 24 -8.73 3.28 -7.53
N GLY A 25 -9.37 2.78 -6.47
CA GLY A 25 -9.17 1.44 -5.95
C GLY A 25 -9.64 0.36 -6.94
N VAL A 26 -8.85 -0.71 -7.08
CA VAL A 26 -9.18 -1.84 -7.96
C VAL A 26 -8.94 -3.18 -7.26
N TYR A 27 -9.79 -4.15 -7.55
CA TYR A 27 -9.58 -5.56 -7.18
C TYR A 27 -9.13 -6.36 -8.41
N LYS A 28 -8.07 -7.15 -8.27
CA LYS A 28 -7.47 -7.95 -9.35
C LYS A 28 -7.03 -9.31 -8.82
N LEU A 29 -7.37 -10.36 -9.56
CA LEU A 29 -6.82 -11.70 -9.35
C LEU A 29 -5.34 -11.71 -9.74
N VAL A 30 -4.48 -12.27 -8.90
CA VAL A 30 -3.01 -12.28 -9.09
C VAL A 30 -2.44 -13.69 -9.23
N GLU A 31 -3.11 -14.68 -8.67
CA GLU A 31 -2.80 -16.10 -8.81
C GLU A 31 -4.06 -16.95 -8.52
N GLU A 32 -4.05 -18.18 -8.99
CA GLU A 32 -5.09 -19.19 -8.80
C GLU A 32 -4.41 -20.55 -8.63
N GLU A 33 -4.95 -21.41 -7.77
CA GLU A 33 -4.48 -22.80 -7.66
C GLU A 33 -5.42 -23.71 -8.46
N VAL A 34 -4.86 -24.44 -9.45
CA VAL A 34 -5.60 -25.37 -10.32
C VAL A 34 -4.83 -26.69 -10.36
N ASP A 35 -5.48 -27.78 -9.98
CA ASP A 35 -4.89 -29.14 -9.97
C ASP A 35 -3.53 -29.22 -9.24
N GLY A 36 -3.40 -28.49 -8.12
CA GLY A 36 -2.17 -28.42 -7.33
C GLY A 36 -1.04 -27.59 -7.94
N ARG A 37 -1.33 -26.80 -8.99
CA ARG A 37 -0.39 -25.87 -9.64
C ARG A 37 -0.84 -24.43 -9.47
N THR A 38 0.10 -23.54 -9.19
CA THR A 38 -0.16 -22.11 -9.15
C THR A 38 -0.14 -21.53 -10.56
N LEU A 39 -1.27 -20.96 -11.00
CA LEU A 39 -1.42 -20.20 -12.23
C LEU A 39 -1.39 -18.71 -11.92
N TYR A 40 -0.33 -18.03 -12.36
CA TYR A 40 -0.20 -16.59 -12.18
C TYR A 40 -1.06 -15.80 -13.17
N LYS A 41 -1.65 -14.69 -12.71
CA LYS A 41 -2.50 -13.81 -13.53
C LYS A 41 -1.88 -12.42 -13.63
N ILE A 42 -1.78 -11.92 -14.85
CA ILE A 42 -1.28 -10.57 -15.14
C ILE A 42 -2.19 -9.88 -16.15
N LYS A 43 -2.34 -8.56 -16.01
CA LYS A 43 -2.94 -7.69 -17.03
C LYS A 43 -1.83 -6.86 -17.65
N LEU A 44 -1.77 -6.82 -18.98
CA LEU A 44 -0.68 -6.15 -19.73
C LEU A 44 -1.11 -4.86 -20.44
N SER A 45 -2.36 -4.42 -20.29
CA SER A 45 -2.79 -3.15 -20.88
C SER A 45 -2.02 -1.98 -20.27
N THR A 46 -1.61 -1.02 -21.10
CA THR A 46 -0.78 0.16 -20.74
C THR A 46 -1.28 0.91 -19.51
N GLU A 47 -2.58 1.02 -19.30
CA GLU A 47 -3.17 1.76 -18.17
C GLU A 47 -3.45 0.90 -16.92
N LYS A 48 -3.33 -0.43 -17.01
CA LYS A 48 -3.75 -1.39 -15.96
C LYS A 48 -2.78 -2.54 -15.80
N ALA A 49 -1.49 -2.28 -15.99
CA ALA A 49 -0.45 -3.29 -15.78
C ALA A 49 -0.49 -3.78 -14.32
N THR A 50 -0.62 -5.09 -14.10
CA THR A 50 -0.61 -5.68 -12.75
C THR A 50 0.65 -6.51 -12.53
N TYR A 51 0.94 -6.85 -11.28
CA TYR A 51 1.99 -7.82 -10.93
C TYR A 51 1.35 -9.15 -10.53
N PRO A 52 1.88 -10.29 -11.02
CA PRO A 52 1.40 -11.61 -10.63
C PRO A 52 1.71 -11.93 -9.16
N GLY A 53 1.16 -13.03 -8.68
CA GLY A 53 1.51 -13.65 -7.40
C GLY A 53 0.96 -12.94 -6.16
N ARG A 54 0.84 -13.68 -5.05
CA ARG A 54 0.62 -13.10 -3.72
C ARG A 54 1.82 -12.25 -3.31
N LYS A 55 1.56 -11.10 -2.70
CA LYS A 55 2.57 -10.10 -2.37
C LYS A 55 2.48 -9.65 -0.92
N GLN A 56 3.59 -9.15 -0.41
CA GLN A 56 3.70 -8.37 0.82
C GLN A 56 4.25 -6.98 0.48
N VAL A 57 3.91 -5.99 1.30
CA VAL A 57 4.48 -4.64 1.23
C VAL A 57 5.24 -4.37 2.51
N TRP A 58 6.47 -3.92 2.39
CA TRP A 58 7.36 -3.64 3.50
C TRP A 58 7.71 -2.17 3.51
N ARG A 59 7.66 -1.52 4.68
CA ARG A 59 8.07 -0.14 4.84
C ARG A 59 9.43 -0.06 5.50
N ARG A 60 10.37 0.63 4.85
CA ARG A 60 11.70 0.94 5.40
C ARG A 60 11.69 2.22 6.20
N THR A 61 12.53 2.25 7.24
CA THR A 61 12.72 3.44 8.09
C THR A 61 14.18 3.84 8.16
N ASP A 62 14.43 5.13 8.39
CA ASP A 62 15.77 5.59 8.80
C ASP A 62 16.04 5.29 10.28
N ALA A 63 17.25 5.60 10.73
CA ALA A 63 17.65 5.43 12.13
C ALA A 63 16.82 6.28 13.10
N GLU A 64 16.22 7.37 12.62
CA GLU A 64 15.32 8.24 13.38
C GLU A 64 13.85 7.77 13.34
N GLY A 65 13.56 6.64 12.68
CA GLY A 65 12.24 6.04 12.58
C GLY A 65 11.31 6.69 11.55
N ARG A 66 11.78 7.62 10.72
CA ARG A 66 10.99 8.22 9.64
C ARG A 66 10.85 7.24 8.47
N PHE A 67 9.77 7.38 7.73
CA PHE A 67 9.48 6.53 6.58
C PHE A 67 10.35 6.93 5.38
N LEU A 68 11.05 5.94 4.80
CA LEU A 68 11.96 6.14 3.69
C LEU A 68 11.37 5.72 2.34
N SER A 69 10.85 4.51 2.28
CA SER A 69 10.38 3.87 1.05
C SER A 69 9.56 2.63 1.37
N ASP A 70 8.75 2.19 0.41
CA ASP A 70 8.10 0.88 0.47
C ASP A 70 8.72 -0.08 -0.56
N VAL A 71 8.76 -1.37 -0.23
CA VAL A 71 9.24 -2.46 -1.10
C VAL A 71 8.13 -3.48 -1.22
N ILE A 72 7.75 -3.82 -2.45
CA ILE A 72 6.77 -4.88 -2.74
C ILE A 72 7.53 -6.16 -3.07
N THR A 73 7.23 -7.23 -2.34
CA THR A 73 7.83 -8.57 -2.53
C THR A 73 6.73 -9.59 -2.81
N LEU A 74 7.09 -10.77 -3.28
CA LEU A 74 6.25 -11.95 -3.14
C LEU A 74 6.00 -12.25 -1.65
N ALA A 75 4.85 -12.86 -1.35
CA ALA A 75 4.44 -13.11 0.03
C ALA A 75 5.30 -14.14 0.77
N ASP A 76 6.04 -14.98 0.03
CA ASP A 76 6.97 -16.00 0.54
C ASP A 76 8.42 -15.50 0.63
N GLU A 77 8.71 -14.27 0.20
CA GLU A 77 10.04 -13.69 0.32
C GLU A 77 10.37 -13.34 1.79
N PRO A 78 11.65 -13.49 2.20
CA PRO A 78 12.09 -12.98 3.49
C PRO A 78 11.92 -11.45 3.54
N PRO A 79 11.72 -10.87 4.74
CA PRO A 79 11.66 -9.42 4.91
C PRO A 79 12.94 -8.75 4.39
N PRO A 80 12.84 -7.64 3.65
CA PRO A 80 13.98 -6.79 3.39
C PRO A 80 14.61 -6.28 4.71
N PRO A 81 15.92 -6.00 4.74
CA PRO A 81 16.56 -5.36 5.90
C PRO A 81 15.87 -4.04 6.26
N ASP A 82 15.83 -3.75 7.57
CA ASP A 82 15.32 -2.49 8.13
C ASP A 82 13.89 -2.14 7.70
N ALA A 83 13.06 -3.16 7.47
CA ALA A 83 11.69 -3.00 7.01
C ALA A 83 10.69 -3.77 7.89
N PHE A 84 9.48 -3.23 8.01
CA PHE A 84 8.36 -3.87 8.71
C PHE A 84 7.18 -4.11 7.75
N PRO A 85 6.38 -5.17 7.95
CA PRO A 85 5.28 -5.50 7.05
C PRO A 85 4.12 -4.50 7.19
N LEU A 86 3.42 -4.22 6.09
CA LEU A 86 2.22 -3.38 6.07
C LEU A 86 0.92 -4.19 5.93
N LEU A 87 0.96 -5.38 5.33
CA LEU A 87 -0.20 -6.26 5.27
C LEU A 87 -0.18 -7.23 6.44
N GLU A 88 -1.22 -7.15 7.27
CA GLU A 88 -1.47 -8.02 8.41
C GLU A 88 -2.65 -8.95 8.12
N GLU A 89 -2.59 -10.18 8.60
CA GLU A 89 -3.69 -11.12 8.45
C GLU A 89 -4.82 -10.76 9.43
N ILE A 90 -5.93 -10.24 8.91
CA ILE A 90 -7.10 -9.87 9.72
C ILE A 90 -8.10 -11.02 9.85
N MET A 91 -8.13 -11.93 8.86
CA MET A 91 -9.10 -13.01 8.78
C MET A 91 -8.45 -14.31 8.29
N ARG A 92 -8.76 -15.43 8.95
CA ARG A 92 -8.35 -16.78 8.57
C ARG A 92 -9.55 -17.73 8.64
N GLY A 93 -9.81 -18.47 7.57
CA GLY A 93 -10.94 -19.42 7.54
C GLY A 93 -12.30 -18.77 7.81
N GLY A 94 -12.51 -17.53 7.34
CA GLY A 94 -13.75 -16.78 7.55
C GLY A 94 -13.94 -16.20 8.95
N ARG A 95 -12.92 -16.27 9.83
CA ARG A 95 -12.97 -15.74 11.19
C ARG A 95 -11.93 -14.65 11.38
N LEU A 96 -12.29 -13.61 12.11
CA LEU A 96 -11.32 -12.60 12.54
C LEU A 96 -10.27 -13.26 13.43
N VAL A 97 -9.00 -13.00 13.14
CA VAL A 97 -7.86 -13.50 13.92
C VAL A 97 -7.12 -12.41 14.69
N THR A 98 -7.54 -11.15 14.50
CA THR A 98 -7.03 -9.97 15.21
C THR A 98 -8.18 -9.24 15.89
N SER A 99 -7.87 -8.54 16.99
CA SER A 99 -8.79 -7.55 17.55
C SER A 99 -8.81 -6.31 16.67
N LEU A 100 -10.01 -5.73 16.47
CA LEU A 100 -10.13 -4.45 15.79
C LEU A 100 -9.71 -3.32 16.74
N PRO A 101 -8.93 -2.33 16.27
CA PRO A 101 -8.53 -1.20 17.08
C PRO A 101 -9.73 -0.28 17.35
N THR A 102 -9.66 0.44 18.47
CA THR A 102 -10.56 1.53 18.81
C THR A 102 -10.35 2.74 17.90
N LEU A 103 -11.32 3.67 17.89
CA LEU A 103 -11.17 4.92 17.14
C LEU A 103 -10.00 5.78 17.64
N GLU A 104 -9.70 5.72 18.94
CA GLU A 104 -8.57 6.44 19.54
C GLU A 104 -7.24 5.87 19.05
N GLU A 105 -7.08 4.55 19.09
CA GLU A 105 -5.88 3.87 18.57
C GLU A 105 -5.70 4.13 17.06
N ILE A 106 -6.78 4.12 16.27
CA ILE A 106 -6.74 4.48 14.85
C ILE A 106 -6.26 5.92 14.66
N ARG A 107 -6.77 6.86 15.46
CA ARG A 107 -6.40 8.28 15.39
C ARG A 107 -4.95 8.50 15.76
N GLU A 108 -4.48 7.92 16.86
CA GLU A 108 -3.10 8.02 17.33
C GLU A 108 -2.13 7.44 16.30
N ARG A 109 -2.40 6.24 15.80
CA ARG A 109 -1.61 5.63 14.72
C ARG A 109 -1.55 6.51 13.48
N THR A 110 -2.66 7.12 13.08
CA THR A 110 -2.71 8.01 11.92
C THR A 110 -1.86 9.26 12.13
N VAL A 111 -1.99 9.92 13.28
CA VAL A 111 -1.19 11.10 13.64
C VAL A 111 0.30 10.76 13.66
N GLU A 112 0.66 9.63 14.24
CA GLU A 112 2.06 9.21 14.32
C GLU A 112 2.63 8.87 12.95
N ASN A 113 1.90 8.13 12.11
CA ASN A 113 2.33 7.84 10.74
C ASN A 113 2.52 9.11 9.90
N VAL A 114 1.65 10.11 10.05
CA VAL A 114 1.82 11.41 9.38
C VAL A 114 3.03 12.17 9.92
N ARG A 115 3.35 12.06 11.22
CA ARG A 115 4.57 12.68 11.78
C ARG A 115 5.84 12.05 11.24
N ARG A 116 5.84 10.73 11.06
CA ARG A 116 6.98 9.95 10.55
C ARG A 116 7.23 10.13 9.06
N LEU A 117 6.28 10.67 8.29
CA LEU A 117 6.51 11.05 6.89
C LEU A 117 7.42 12.30 6.81
N PRO A 118 8.52 12.24 6.04
CA PRO A 118 9.30 13.43 5.68
C PRO A 118 8.44 14.55 5.08
N GLU A 119 8.81 15.81 5.35
CA GLU A 119 8.04 16.98 4.93
C GLU A 119 7.75 17.02 3.42
N ALA A 120 8.71 16.59 2.60
CA ALA A 120 8.57 16.55 1.14
C ALA A 120 7.33 15.77 0.67
N TYR A 121 6.89 14.75 1.43
CA TYR A 121 5.72 13.93 1.14
C TYR A 121 4.43 14.41 1.84
N ARG A 122 4.53 15.38 2.76
CA ARG A 122 3.38 15.95 3.51
C ARG A 122 2.82 17.22 2.90
N ARG A 123 3.49 17.79 1.90
CA ARG A 123 3.04 19.02 1.24
C ARG A 123 1.71 18.77 0.52
N LEU A 124 0.79 19.74 0.61
CA LEU A 124 -0.50 19.67 -0.10
C LEU A 124 -0.38 19.96 -1.60
N ARG A 125 0.70 20.65 -2.00
CA ARG A 125 1.00 21.02 -3.39
C ARG A 125 2.43 20.62 -3.69
N ASP A 126 2.66 20.16 -4.92
CA ASP A 126 3.99 19.77 -5.42
C ASP A 126 4.73 18.83 -4.45
N ALA A 127 4.00 17.88 -3.87
CA ALA A 127 4.57 16.84 -3.03
C ALA A 127 5.53 15.98 -3.85
N ALA A 128 6.63 15.54 -3.24
CA ALA A 128 7.50 14.57 -3.86
C ALA A 128 6.78 13.20 -3.95
N GLU A 129 7.16 12.39 -4.94
CA GLU A 129 6.67 11.01 -5.02
C GLU A 129 7.34 10.15 -3.95
N TYR A 130 6.53 9.44 -3.17
CA TYR A 130 7.05 8.52 -2.16
C TYR A 130 7.66 7.28 -2.84
N PRO A 131 8.92 6.90 -2.54
CA PRO A 131 9.58 5.81 -3.24
C PRO A 131 8.90 4.45 -2.99
N VAL A 132 8.52 3.77 -4.06
CA VAL A 132 8.01 2.39 -4.03
C VAL A 132 8.82 1.55 -5.02
N SER A 133 9.45 0.50 -4.52
CA SER A 133 10.27 -0.42 -5.30
C SER A 133 9.70 -1.84 -5.24
N ARG A 134 10.26 -2.74 -6.05
CA ARG A 134 9.86 -4.15 -6.18
C ARG A 134 11.08 -5.02 -6.02
N SER A 135 10.93 -6.20 -5.41
CA SER A 135 12.02 -7.16 -5.29
C SER A 135 12.43 -7.72 -6.66
N GLU A 136 13.68 -8.19 -6.74
CA GLU A 136 14.20 -8.88 -7.92
C GLU A 136 13.34 -10.11 -8.26
N ARG A 137 13.02 -10.96 -7.28
CA ARG A 137 12.16 -12.14 -7.49
C ARG A 137 10.78 -11.79 -8.04
N LEU A 138 10.18 -10.67 -7.61
CA LEU A 138 8.88 -10.23 -8.12
C LEU A 138 8.98 -9.75 -9.59
N GLU A 139 10.05 -9.05 -9.94
CA GLU A 139 10.31 -8.65 -11.33
C GLU A 139 10.62 -9.85 -12.23
N GLU A 140 11.41 -10.81 -11.75
CA GLU A 140 11.69 -12.07 -12.43
C GLU A 140 10.40 -12.85 -12.71
N LEU A 141 9.53 -13.01 -11.70
CA LEU A 141 8.24 -13.66 -11.88
C LEU A 141 7.39 -12.93 -12.92
N ARG A 142 7.37 -11.59 -12.89
CA ARG A 142 6.63 -10.81 -13.88
C ARG A 142 7.15 -11.07 -15.29
N GLN A 143 8.47 -11.07 -15.49
CA GLN A 143 9.08 -11.33 -16.79
C GLN A 143 8.79 -12.75 -17.28
N GLN A 144 8.88 -13.75 -16.41
CA GLN A 144 8.54 -15.14 -16.72
C GLN A 144 7.10 -15.27 -17.22
N VAL A 145 6.12 -14.72 -16.47
CA VAL A 145 4.71 -14.80 -16.84
C VAL A 145 4.42 -14.04 -18.15
N ILE A 146 5.12 -12.95 -18.42
CA ILE A 146 5.01 -12.23 -19.70
C ILE A 146 5.52 -13.08 -20.86
N ALA A 147 6.68 -13.74 -20.70
CA ALA A 147 7.24 -14.60 -21.73
C ALA A 147 6.32 -15.79 -22.05
N GLU A 148 5.78 -16.44 -21.02
CA GLU A 148 4.82 -17.54 -21.15
C GLU A 148 3.56 -17.13 -21.92
N LEU A 149 3.02 -15.92 -21.66
CA LEU A 149 1.86 -15.39 -22.39
C LEU A 149 2.16 -14.97 -23.83
N GLN A 150 3.41 -14.66 -24.14
CA GLN A 150 3.87 -14.28 -25.47
C GLN A 150 4.32 -15.50 -26.31
N GLY A 151 4.31 -16.70 -25.74
CA GLY A 151 4.58 -17.95 -26.44
C GLY A 151 6.05 -18.18 -26.78
N VAL A 152 6.96 -17.66 -25.95
CA VAL A 152 8.41 -17.94 -26.03
C VAL A 152 8.80 -18.95 -24.95
#